data_AF-A0A3N5GJC7-F1
#
_entry.id   AF-A0A3N5GJC7-F1
#
_cell.length_a   1.000
_cell.length_b   1.000
_cell.length_c   1.000
_cell.angle_alpha   90.00
_cell.angle_beta   90.00
_cell.angle_gamma   90.00
#
_symmetry.space_group_name_H-M   'P 1'
#
loop_
_entity.id
_entity.type
_entity.pdbx_description
1 polymer ?
#
loop_
_entity_poly.entity_id
_entity_poly.type
_entity_poly.pdbx_seq_one_letter_code
_entity_poly.pdbx_strand_id
1 'polypeptide(L)'
;MAFAVPGELDDSGQFYFFVFNNIEMNVKVLNGCGVNGHYWVFASGLTDVEVVLTVTDVKTGRTRRYFNPRGKAYAPVQDTTAFATCP
;
A
#
# COMPACT_ATOMS: atom_id res chain seq x y z
N MET A 1 7.86 11.45 -7.36
CA MET A 1 7.39 11.55 -5.96
C MET A 1 5.90 11.28 -5.94
N ALA A 2 5.41 10.59 -4.92
CA ALA A 2 4.00 10.29 -4.73
C ALA A 2 3.36 11.26 -3.73
N PHE A 3 2.11 11.63 -3.97
CA PHE A 3 1.34 12.51 -3.09
C PHE A 3 0.03 11.83 -2.72
N ALA A 4 -0.34 11.87 -1.44
CA ALA A 4 -1.59 11.33 -0.97
C ALA A 4 -2.77 12.22 -1.40
N VAL A 5 -3.87 11.60 -1.81
CA VAL A 5 -5.14 12.29 -2.02
C VAL A 5 -5.80 12.50 -0.66
N PRO A 6 -6.16 13.74 -0.28
CA PRO A 6 -6.93 14.00 0.94
C PRO A 6 -8.37 13.52 0.79
N GLY A 7 -8.94 12.95 1.85
CA GLY A 7 -10.32 12.43 1.87
C GLY A 7 -10.34 10.92 2.11
N GLU A 8 -11.08 10.53 3.15
CA GLU A 8 -10.91 9.28 3.88
C GLU A 8 -11.51 8.07 3.17
N LEU A 9 -10.68 7.05 2.97
CA LEU A 9 -11.10 5.67 2.98
C LEU A 9 -10.49 5.09 4.27
N ASP A 10 -11.31 4.62 5.23
CA ASP A 10 -10.85 4.24 6.58
C ASP A 10 -9.58 3.35 6.56
N ASP A 11 -9.60 2.35 5.69
CA ASP A 11 -8.56 1.33 5.55
C ASP A 11 -7.74 1.48 4.26
N SER A 12 -7.95 2.55 3.49
CA SER A 12 -7.38 2.71 2.15
C SER A 12 -6.82 4.10 1.90
N GLY A 13 -5.93 4.21 0.91
CA GLY A 13 -5.32 5.47 0.50
C GLY A 13 -5.08 5.49 -1.00
N GLN A 14 -5.23 6.67 -1.60
CA GLN A 14 -4.94 6.90 -3.00
C GLN A 14 -3.77 7.85 -3.17
N PHE A 15 -2.98 7.63 -4.21
CA PHE A 15 -1.80 8.42 -4.51
C PHE A 15 -1.80 8.84 -5.98
N TYR A 16 -1.47 10.12 -6.21
CA TYR A 16 -1.20 10.65 -7.53
C TYR A 16 0.29 10.91 -7.71
N PHE A 17 0.74 10.84 -8.96
CA PHE A 17 2.09 11.24 -9.36
C PHE A 17 2.01 12.39 -10.35
N PHE A 18 3.07 13.22 -10.37
CA PHE A 18 3.26 14.36 -11.28
C PHE A 18 2.24 15.50 -11.13
N VAL A 19 0.93 15.22 -11.27
CA VAL A 19 -0.18 16.18 -11.18
C VAL A 19 -1.36 15.59 -10.41
N PHE A 20 -2.11 16.44 -9.71
CA PHE A 20 -3.13 16.02 -8.74
C PHE A 20 -4.33 15.25 -9.33
N ASN A 21 -4.60 15.43 -10.63
CA ASN A 21 -5.72 14.80 -11.33
C ASN A 21 -5.36 13.46 -11.98
N ASN A 22 -4.19 12.89 -11.66
CA ASN A 22 -3.71 11.64 -12.22
C ASN A 22 -3.45 10.61 -11.10
N ILE A 23 -4.51 9.93 -10.65
CA ILE A 23 -4.43 8.88 -9.64
C ILE A 23 -3.73 7.66 -10.23
N GLU A 24 -2.65 7.24 -9.59
CA GLU A 24 -1.74 6.24 -10.12
C GLU A 24 -1.65 5.01 -9.22
N MET A 25 -2.00 5.12 -7.93
CA MET A 25 -1.89 4.00 -6.99
C MET A 25 -2.98 4.02 -5.92
N ASN A 26 -3.44 2.84 -5.54
CA ASN A 26 -4.32 2.61 -4.39
C ASN A 26 -3.61 1.66 -3.43
N VAL A 27 -3.74 1.90 -2.13
CA VAL A 27 -3.23 1.05 -1.05
C VAL A 27 -4.37 0.75 -0.10
N LYS A 28 -4.43 -0.48 0.41
CA LYS A 28 -5.42 -0.90 1.41
C LYS A 28 -4.75 -1.73 2.50
N VAL A 29 -5.04 -1.43 3.75
CA VAL A 29 -4.53 -2.15 4.92
C VAL A 29 -5.71 -2.68 5.75
N LEU A 30 -5.91 -4.00 5.73
CA LEU A 30 -7.04 -4.64 6.41
C LEU A 30 -6.62 -5.32 7.70
N ASN A 31 -7.49 -5.22 8.72
CA ASN A 31 -7.40 -6.07 9.90
C ASN A 31 -7.94 -7.47 9.57
N GLY A 32 -7.06 -8.37 9.15
CA GLY A 32 -7.35 -9.78 8.89
C GLY A 32 -7.14 -10.71 10.09
N CYS A 33 -6.96 -10.16 11.29
CA CYS A 33 -6.55 -10.93 12.46
C CYS A 33 -7.54 -12.04 12.83
N GLY A 34 -8.84 -11.82 12.66
CA GLY A 34 -9.86 -12.85 12.89
C GLY A 34 -9.82 -14.03 11.91
N VAL A 35 -9.08 -13.91 10.80
CA VAL A 35 -8.96 -14.94 9.76
C VAL A 35 -7.67 -15.74 9.90
N ASN A 36 -6.53 -15.06 10.02
CA ASN A 36 -5.23 -15.72 10.07
C ASN A 36 -4.21 -15.08 11.03
N GLY A 37 -4.64 -14.17 11.91
CA GLY A 37 -3.73 -13.53 12.87
C GLY A 37 -2.80 -12.49 12.23
N HIS A 38 -3.17 -11.90 11.09
CA HIS A 38 -2.35 -10.88 10.43
C HIS A 38 -3.15 -9.66 9.95
N TYR A 39 -2.48 -8.50 9.91
CA TYR A 39 -2.88 -7.40 9.04
C TYR A 39 -2.45 -7.69 7.60
N TRP A 40 -3.31 -7.33 6.66
CA TRP A 40 -3.11 -7.56 5.23
C TRP A 40 -2.80 -6.25 4.52
N VAL A 41 -1.92 -6.29 3.52
CA VAL A 41 -1.60 -5.14 2.67
C VAL A 41 -1.92 -5.49 1.23
N PHE A 42 -2.75 -4.64 0.62
CA PHE A 42 -3.04 -4.68 -0.81
C PHE A 42 -2.60 -3.37 -1.45
N ALA A 43 -2.13 -3.45 -2.69
CA ALA A 43 -1.86 -2.28 -3.50
C ALA A 43 -2.10 -2.58 -4.97
N SER A 44 -2.59 -1.59 -5.71
CA SER A 44 -2.74 -1.63 -7.16
C SER A 44 -2.23 -0.32 -7.75
N GLY A 45 -1.74 -0.37 -8.99
CA GLY A 45 -1.22 0.81 -9.66
C GLY A 45 -1.51 0.81 -11.15
N LEU A 46 -1.69 2.01 -11.72
CA LEU A 46 -1.90 2.26 -13.15
C LEU A 46 -0.62 2.78 -13.82
N THR A 47 0.52 2.38 -13.27
CA THR A 47 1.82 3.01 -13.51
C THR A 47 2.88 2.02 -13.93
N ASP A 48 3.90 2.49 -14.64
CA ASP A 48 5.16 1.77 -14.88
C ASP A 48 6.38 2.49 -14.25
N VAL A 49 6.15 3.55 -13.48
CA VAL A 49 7.22 4.27 -12.80
C VAL A 49 7.81 3.43 -11.67
N GLU A 50 9.01 3.81 -11.22
CA GLU A 50 9.59 3.20 -10.04
C GLU A 50 8.78 3.54 -8.79
N VAL A 51 8.40 2.52 -8.03
CA VAL A 51 7.67 2.67 -6.78
C VAL A 51 8.36 1.86 -5.68
N VAL A 52 8.59 2.52 -4.55
CA VAL A 52 8.90 1.88 -3.27
C VAL A 52 7.75 2.16 -2.32
N LEU A 53 6.90 1.17 -2.09
CA LEU A 53 5.85 1.23 -1.06
C LEU A 53 6.42 0.68 0.24
N THR A 54 6.59 1.55 1.23
CA THR A 54 6.95 1.16 2.60
C THR A 54 5.73 1.27 3.47
N VAL A 55 5.31 0.15 4.07
CA VAL A 55 4.23 0.10 5.05
C VAL A 55 4.85 -0.13 6.42
N THR A 56 4.48 0.71 7.39
CA THR A 56 4.99 0.64 8.77
C THR A 56 3.85 0.26 9.69
N ASP A 57 4.06 -0.79 10.47
CA ASP A 57 3.22 -1.09 11.62
C ASP A 57 3.47 -0.06 12.73
N VAL A 58 2.45 0.73 13.04
CA VAL A 58 2.51 1.81 14.03
C VAL A 58 2.65 1.33 15.48
N LYS A 59 2.32 0.06 15.77
CA LYS A 59 2.49 -0.50 17.12
C LYS A 59 3.91 -0.97 17.38
N THR A 60 4.55 -1.58 16.39
CA THR A 60 5.87 -2.24 16.57
C THR A 60 7.03 -1.55 15.85
N GLY A 61 6.73 -0.61 14.95
CA GLY A 61 7.73 0.04 14.08
C GLY A 61 8.28 -0.86 12.97
N ARG A 62 7.82 -2.11 12.85
CA ARG A 62 8.25 -3.03 11.78
C ARG A 62 7.74 -2.55 10.43
N THR A 63 8.52 -2.80 9.38
CA THR A 63 8.19 -2.37 8.02
C THR A 63 8.10 -3.52 7.03
N ARG A 64 7.23 -3.37 6.04
CA ARG A 64 7.19 -4.16 4.81
C ARG A 64 7.47 -3.23 3.63
N ARG A 65 8.29 -3.69 2.68
CA ARG A 65 8.67 -2.93 1.49
C ARG A 65 8.29 -3.70 0.23
N TYR A 66 7.53 -3.06 -0.64
CA TYR A 66 7.15 -3.58 -1.95
C TYR A 66 7.79 -2.69 -3.03
N PHE A 67 8.41 -3.31 -4.02
CA PHE A 67 9.18 -2.61 -5.04
C PHE A 67 8.67 -2.91 -6.44
N ASN A 68 8.39 -1.85 -7.20
CA ASN A 68 8.17 -1.91 -8.63
C ASN A 68 9.34 -1.17 -9.32
N PRO A 69 10.16 -1.83 -10.15
CA PRO A 69 11.23 -1.16 -10.89
C PRO A 69 10.64 -0.31 -12.03
N ARG A 70 11.36 0.75 -12.41
CA ARG A 70 11.00 1.60 -13.56
C ARG A 70 10.85 0.78 -14.85
N GLY A 71 9.85 1.12 -15.65
CA GLY A 71 9.56 0.51 -16.95
C GLY A 71 8.84 -0.83 -16.85
N LYS A 72 8.37 -1.21 -15.65
CA LYS A 72 7.56 -2.40 -15.44
C LYS A 72 6.19 -1.98 -14.91
N ALA A 73 5.12 -2.47 -15.54
CA ALA A 73 3.77 -2.27 -15.05
C ALA A 73 3.64 -2.76 -13.59
N TYR A 74 3.00 -1.95 -12.75
CA TYR A 74 2.85 -2.23 -11.33
C TYR A 74 2.05 -3.52 -11.10
N ALA A 75 2.70 -4.53 -10.54
CA ALA A 75 2.03 -5.77 -10.16
C ALA A 75 1.22 -5.58 -8.86
N PRO A 76 -0.02 -6.09 -8.78
CA PRO A 76 -0.80 -5.98 -7.55
C PRO A 76 -0.09 -6.63 -6.35
N VAL A 77 -0.07 -5.93 -5.23
CA VAL A 77 0.35 -6.48 -3.93
C VAL A 77 -0.89 -7.11 -3.27
N GLN A 78 -0.74 -8.34 -2.77
CA GLN A 78 -1.78 -9.11 -2.09
C GLN A 78 -1.18 -9.86 -0.89
N ASP A 79 -0.51 -9.14 0.02
CA ASP A 79 0.14 -9.74 1.18
C ASP A 79 -0.85 -9.90 2.33
N THR A 80 -1.39 -11.10 2.50
CA THR A 80 -2.31 -11.45 3.60
C THR A 80 -1.59 -11.89 4.88
N THR A 81 -0.27 -11.69 4.96
CA THR A 81 0.56 -12.07 6.11
C THR A 81 1.52 -10.94 6.52
N ALA A 82 1.19 -9.70 6.15
CA ALA A 82 2.11 -8.57 6.22
C ALA A 82 2.63 -8.33 7.65
N PHE A 83 1.75 -8.30 8.65
CA PHE A 83 2.13 -8.09 10.06
C PHE A 83 1.36 -8.98 11.01
N ALA A 84 2.05 -9.67 11.91
CA ALA A 84 1.47 -10.52 12.95
C ALA A 84 1.21 -9.74 14.26
N THR A 85 0.66 -8.53 14.16
CA THR A 85 0.56 -7.56 15.26
C THR A 85 -0.88 -7.19 15.56
N CYS A 86 -1.66 -8.22 15.83
CA CYS A 86 -3.08 -8.11 16.09
C CYS A 86 -3.44 -7.24 17.30
N PRO A 87 -4.65 -6.67 17.32
CA PRO A 87 -5.23 -6.04 18.51
C PRO A 87 -5.16 -6.92 19.76
#